data_AF-A0A7S2X338-F1
#
_entry.id   AF-A0A7S2X338-F1
#
_cell.length_a   1.000
_cell.length_b   1.000
_cell.length_c   1.000
_cell.angle_alpha   90.00
_cell.angle_beta   90.00
_cell.angle_gamma   90.00
#
_symmetry.space_group_name_H-M   'P 1'
#
loop_
_entity.id
_entity.type
_entity.pdbx_description
1 polymer ?
#
loop_
_entity_poly.entity_id
_entity_poly.type
_entity_poly.pdbx_seq_one_letter_code
_entity_poly.pdbx_strand_id
1 'polypeptide(L)'
;GGDGRAHGLLGRSSSWLSRLAARSSPRSSRTRGREASSHALGTRGAETGSQNIKKRLPCAILKKGKVNLFEQSRNPIIYGGAVERIDVEDAAGGSDALAPGKPVYFSDWKSRIIGWGFYNPTSTYRCRVMELASDSPDGSFASGDGDPLSSDRVASFLRRRILQAREARKAIGLPSAHKTNAYRLINSEGDSLSGLVVDRFGTDLVVQSSSAWVESHKDVVLAALAESAGDDPEEEDAAAETIAWRSDAGILKKEGVEVESGFELYKIERNGDGAAPTVAPAPEAGGPESMESLVLENGARFAVRLDMQKTGFYC
;
A
#
# COMPACT_ATOMS: atom_id res chain seq x y z
N GLY A 1 57.06 -31.71 40.51
CA GLY A 1 56.97 -30.55 41.43
C GLY A 1 56.21 -29.50 40.68
N GLY A 2 54.99 -29.16 41.07
CA GLY A 2 54.63 -28.48 42.32
C GLY A 2 53.90 -27.22 41.84
N ASP A 3 52.56 -27.29 41.79
CA ASP A 3 51.64 -26.56 42.68
C ASP A 3 51.45 -25.09 42.22
N GLY A 4 50.24 -24.56 42.02
CA GLY A 4 48.90 -25.11 42.22
C GLY A 4 47.83 -24.09 41.81
N ARG A 5 46.60 -24.63 41.60
CA ARG A 5 45.26 -24.14 41.99
C ARG A 5 44.98 -22.62 41.88
N ALA A 6 43.83 -22.13 41.38
CA ALA A 6 42.49 -22.69 41.29
C ALA A 6 41.53 -21.63 40.69
N HIS A 7 40.45 -22.09 40.03
CA HIS A 7 39.06 -21.57 39.98
C HIS A 7 38.82 -20.05 39.75
N GLY A 8 37.91 -19.56 38.92
CA GLY A 8 36.76 -20.13 38.21
C GLY A 8 35.69 -19.03 38.04
N LEU A 9 34.98 -19.10 36.90
CA LEU A 9 33.57 -18.73 36.67
C LEU A 9 33.12 -17.24 36.55
N LEU A 10 32.59 -16.97 35.34
CA LEU A 10 31.25 -16.43 35.03
C LEU A 10 30.86 -14.99 35.39
N GLY A 11 30.25 -14.35 34.39
CA GLY A 11 28.98 -13.65 34.59
C GLY A 11 29.06 -12.13 34.60
N ARG A 12 28.85 -11.49 33.44
CA ARG A 12 28.44 -10.09 33.37
C ARG A 12 26.98 -10.04 32.96
N SER A 13 26.10 -9.82 33.94
CA SER A 13 24.75 -9.33 33.71
C SER A 13 24.60 -7.95 34.35
N SER A 14 23.87 -7.12 33.62
CA SER A 14 23.49 -5.74 33.87
C SER A 14 22.45 -5.61 34.98
N SER A 15 22.62 -4.65 35.89
CA SER A 15 21.49 -3.94 36.51
C SER A 15 21.93 -2.56 36.98
N TRP A 16 21.22 -1.53 36.52
CA TRP A 16 21.32 -0.15 37.01
C TRP A 16 20.21 0.09 38.03
N LEU A 17 20.57 0.74 39.12
CA LEU A 17 19.77 1.02 40.31
C LEU A 17 18.68 2.09 40.07
N SER A 18 17.47 1.74 40.50
CA SER A 18 16.60 2.44 41.47
C SER A 18 16.46 3.97 41.45
N ARG A 19 15.19 4.43 41.46
CA ARG A 19 14.67 5.35 42.49
C ARG A 19 13.13 5.37 42.53
N LEU A 20 12.60 4.96 43.68
CA LEU A 20 11.23 5.13 44.16
C LEU A 20 11.10 6.48 44.86
N ALA A 21 9.95 7.15 44.70
CA ALA A 21 9.40 8.04 45.73
C ALA A 21 7.87 8.12 45.58
N ALA A 22 7.17 7.47 46.50
CA ALA A 22 5.73 7.60 46.73
C ALA A 22 5.43 8.86 47.55
N ARG A 23 4.23 9.45 47.39
CA ARG A 23 3.54 10.14 48.49
C ARG A 23 2.04 10.31 48.21
N SER A 24 1.28 10.00 49.25
CA SER A 24 -0.17 9.84 49.36
C SER A 24 -0.91 11.12 49.79
N SER A 25 -2.23 11.09 49.57
CA SER A 25 -3.26 12.11 49.86
C SER A 25 -3.32 12.63 51.31
N PRO A 26 -4.16 13.66 51.52
CA PRO A 26 -5.12 13.55 52.64
C PRO A 26 -6.56 13.97 52.28
N ARG A 27 -7.50 13.23 52.89
CA ARG A 27 -8.93 13.54 53.08
C ARG A 27 -9.09 14.70 54.06
N SER A 28 -10.11 15.55 53.86
CA SER A 28 -10.78 16.23 54.98
C SER A 28 -12.28 16.31 54.74
N SER A 29 -13.03 16.30 55.84
CA SER A 29 -14.49 16.25 55.91
C SER A 29 -14.98 17.40 56.80
N ARG A 30 -16.01 18.14 56.38
CA ARG A 30 -16.98 18.79 57.28
C ARG A 30 -18.19 19.32 56.51
N THR A 31 -19.26 19.50 57.28
CA THR A 31 -20.68 19.40 56.96
C THR A 31 -21.42 20.71 56.63
N ARG A 32 -22.47 20.56 55.82
CA ARG A 32 -23.77 21.29 55.74
C ARG A 32 -23.79 22.82 55.60
N GLY A 33 -24.31 23.25 54.45
CA GLY A 33 -25.06 24.50 54.24
C GLY A 33 -26.07 24.26 53.12
N ARG A 34 -27.35 24.39 53.44
CA ARG A 34 -28.51 24.10 52.59
C ARG A 34 -28.91 25.43 51.95
N GLU A 35 -28.91 25.54 50.63
CA GLU A 35 -29.71 26.56 49.94
C GLU A 35 -30.05 26.09 48.53
N ALA A 36 -31.33 26.21 48.22
CA ALA A 36 -31.97 25.68 47.04
C ALA A 36 -31.94 26.72 45.92
N SER A 37 -31.54 26.30 44.72
CA SER A 37 -31.89 27.01 43.49
C SER A 37 -32.07 25.99 42.37
N SER A 38 -33.31 25.94 41.90
CA SER A 38 -33.84 25.14 40.82
C SER A 38 -33.15 25.47 39.50
N HIS A 39 -32.49 24.49 38.88
CA HIS A 39 -32.24 24.53 37.44
C HIS A 39 -32.42 23.14 36.83
N ALA A 40 -33.22 23.12 35.77
CA ALA A 40 -33.72 21.95 35.09
C ALA A 40 -32.59 21.03 34.61
N LEU A 41 -32.72 19.76 34.99
CA LEU A 41 -31.97 18.65 34.43
C LEU A 41 -32.51 18.39 33.01
N GLY A 42 -31.75 18.75 31.99
CA GLY A 42 -32.14 18.59 30.60
C GLY A 42 -30.93 18.57 29.67
N THR A 43 -30.52 17.35 29.30
CA THR A 43 -29.90 16.99 28.00
C THR A 43 -29.22 18.12 27.22
N ARG A 44 -27.90 18.28 27.38
CA ARG A 44 -27.06 19.00 26.40
C ARG A 44 -25.57 18.67 26.50
N GLY A 45 -25.27 17.39 26.72
CA GLY A 45 -23.90 16.85 26.76
C GLY A 45 -23.62 15.84 25.65
N ALA A 46 -24.13 16.08 24.43
CA ALA A 46 -23.97 15.17 23.30
C ALA A 46 -23.74 15.88 21.94
N GLU A 47 -23.36 17.16 21.92
CA GLU A 47 -23.22 17.95 20.68
C GLU A 47 -21.80 18.49 20.43
N THR A 48 -20.77 18.02 21.12
CA THR A 48 -19.38 18.53 20.99
C THR A 48 -18.36 17.49 20.50
N GLY A 49 -18.78 16.52 19.69
CA GLY A 49 -17.88 15.55 19.04
C GLY A 49 -18.12 15.32 17.55
N SER A 50 -19.00 16.10 16.91
CA SER A 50 -19.52 15.79 15.56
C SER A 50 -19.57 17.01 14.63
N GLN A 51 -18.61 17.92 14.74
CA GLN A 51 -18.49 19.06 13.83
C GLN A 51 -17.31 18.89 12.86
N ASN A 52 -17.65 18.85 11.57
CA ASN A 52 -16.82 19.18 10.40
C ASN A 52 -15.71 18.21 9.92
N ILE A 53 -16.04 16.93 9.69
CA ILE A 53 -15.47 16.30 8.49
C ILE A 53 -16.45 16.61 7.35
N LYS A 54 -16.11 17.58 6.48
CA LYS A 54 -16.86 17.83 5.23
C LYS A 54 -17.17 16.47 4.57
N LYS A 55 -18.40 16.25 4.11
CA LYS A 55 -18.83 14.98 3.47
C LYS A 55 -17.86 14.66 2.34
N ARG A 56 -16.95 13.71 2.58
CA ARG A 56 -15.95 13.28 1.60
C ARG A 56 -16.60 12.22 0.73
N LEU A 57 -16.63 12.45 -0.57
CA LEU A 57 -17.30 11.60 -1.54
C LEU A 57 -16.34 11.34 -2.71
N PRO A 58 -16.49 10.23 -3.45
CA PRO A 58 -17.31 9.06 -3.10
C PRO A 58 -16.79 8.34 -1.84
N CYS A 59 -17.68 7.77 -1.02
CA CYS A 59 -17.32 7.11 0.24
C CYS A 59 -18.08 5.81 0.48
N ALA A 60 -17.35 4.70 0.63
CA ALA A 60 -17.91 3.43 1.05
C ALA A 60 -18.06 3.38 2.59
N ILE A 61 -19.29 3.15 3.04
CA ILE A 61 -19.67 3.13 4.45
C ILE A 61 -19.65 1.69 4.94
N LEU A 62 -18.85 1.42 5.97
CA LEU A 62 -18.71 0.08 6.54
C LEU A 62 -19.82 -0.23 7.55
N LYS A 63 -20.24 -1.50 7.60
CA LYS A 63 -21.19 -2.01 8.59
C LYS A 63 -20.64 -1.87 10.01
N LYS A 64 -21.54 -1.68 10.97
CA LYS A 64 -21.20 -1.63 12.40
C LYS A 64 -20.40 -2.87 12.81
N GLY A 65 -19.28 -2.66 13.51
CA GLY A 65 -18.40 -3.71 14.00
C GLY A 65 -17.42 -4.30 12.97
N LYS A 66 -17.45 -3.85 11.70
CA LYS A 66 -16.51 -4.32 10.67
C LYS A 66 -15.20 -3.55 10.61
N VAL A 67 -15.09 -2.45 11.35
CA VAL A 67 -13.90 -1.58 11.41
C VAL A 67 -12.73 -2.27 12.12
N ASN A 68 -13.02 -3.14 13.10
CA ASN A 68 -12.00 -3.80 13.92
C ASN A 68 -11.02 -4.64 13.08
N LEU A 69 -11.48 -5.18 11.94
CA LEU A 69 -10.64 -5.93 11.00
C LEU A 69 -9.50 -5.07 10.40
N PHE A 70 -9.67 -3.76 10.36
CA PHE A 70 -8.70 -2.82 9.78
C PHE A 70 -7.84 -2.18 10.85
N GLU A 71 -8.45 -1.72 11.94
CA GLU A 71 -7.73 -1.07 13.04
C GLU A 71 -6.82 -2.05 13.81
N GLN A 72 -7.17 -3.35 13.89
CA GLN A 72 -6.39 -4.34 14.66
C GLN A 72 -5.48 -5.22 13.80
N SER A 73 -5.97 -5.71 12.66
CA SER A 73 -5.21 -6.65 11.80
C SER A 73 -4.57 -6.01 10.58
N ARG A 74 -4.78 -4.70 10.33
CA ARG A 74 -4.25 -3.97 9.16
C ARG A 74 -4.50 -4.70 7.82
N ASN A 75 -5.61 -5.43 7.71
CA ASN A 75 -5.95 -6.17 6.50
C ASN A 75 -6.24 -5.18 5.35
N PRO A 76 -5.55 -5.23 4.21
CA PRO A 76 -5.78 -4.29 3.12
C PRO A 76 -7.08 -4.53 2.34
N ILE A 77 -7.86 -5.58 2.66
CA ILE A 77 -9.05 -5.98 1.90
C ILE A 77 -10.35 -5.77 2.69
N ILE A 78 -11.27 -5.01 2.09
CA ILE A 78 -12.67 -4.92 2.53
C ILE A 78 -13.53 -5.81 1.65
N TYR A 79 -14.09 -6.86 2.24
CA TYR A 79 -15.01 -7.77 1.54
C TYR A 79 -16.38 -7.12 1.31
N GLY A 80 -17.06 -7.52 0.22
CA GLY A 80 -18.38 -6.98 -0.13
C GLY A 80 -19.43 -7.04 0.99
N GLY A 81 -19.44 -8.12 1.78
CA GLY A 81 -20.35 -8.26 2.91
C GLY A 81 -20.13 -7.25 4.05
N ALA A 82 -18.98 -6.56 4.09
CA ALA A 82 -18.62 -5.58 5.11
C ALA A 82 -19.01 -4.13 4.75
N VAL A 83 -19.31 -3.85 3.48
CA VAL A 83 -19.79 -2.54 3.02
C VAL A 83 -21.31 -2.51 3.15
N GLU A 84 -21.84 -1.48 3.81
CA GLU A 84 -23.28 -1.25 3.96
C GLU A 84 -23.85 -0.55 2.72
N ARG A 85 -23.18 0.52 2.29
CA ARG A 85 -23.56 1.32 1.13
C ARG A 85 -22.37 2.14 0.64
N ILE A 86 -22.55 2.81 -0.49
CA ILE A 86 -21.64 3.84 -0.98
C ILE A 86 -22.39 5.15 -1.15
N ASP A 87 -21.85 6.21 -0.56
CA ASP A 87 -22.38 7.56 -0.70
C ASP A 87 -21.62 8.24 -1.86
N VAL A 88 -22.35 8.82 -2.81
CA VAL A 88 -21.85 9.59 -3.96
C VAL A 88 -22.58 10.95 -4.05
N GLU A 89 -22.05 11.92 -4.79
CA GLU A 89 -22.64 13.29 -4.86
C GLU A 89 -24.01 13.32 -5.54
N ASP A 90 -24.20 12.58 -6.64
CA ASP A 90 -25.46 12.55 -7.39
C ASP A 90 -26.08 11.14 -7.39
N ALA A 91 -27.03 10.92 -6.49
CA ALA A 91 -27.74 9.65 -6.33
C ALA A 91 -28.83 9.44 -7.40
N ALA A 92 -28.41 9.12 -8.63
CA ALA A 92 -29.30 8.54 -9.66
C ALA A 92 -29.03 7.05 -9.94
N GLY A 93 -27.96 6.45 -9.41
CA GLY A 93 -27.51 5.09 -9.82
C GLY A 93 -27.13 4.11 -8.70
N GLY A 94 -27.25 4.46 -7.41
CA GLY A 94 -26.86 3.55 -6.32
C GLY A 94 -25.39 3.12 -6.37
N SER A 95 -25.05 1.94 -5.82
CA SER A 95 -23.68 1.41 -5.77
C SER A 95 -23.07 1.07 -7.14
N ASP A 96 -23.91 0.98 -8.17
CA ASP A 96 -23.52 0.66 -9.54
C ASP A 96 -23.07 1.92 -10.31
N ALA A 97 -23.15 3.10 -9.70
CA ALA A 97 -22.73 4.36 -10.32
C ALA A 97 -21.20 4.53 -10.43
N LEU A 98 -20.39 3.81 -9.64
CA LEU A 98 -18.93 3.91 -9.70
C LEU A 98 -18.32 2.76 -10.49
N ALA A 99 -17.54 3.10 -11.51
CA ALA A 99 -16.77 2.14 -12.27
C ALA A 99 -15.77 1.36 -11.36
N PRO A 100 -15.49 0.08 -11.68
CA PRO A 100 -14.43 -0.68 -11.03
C PRO A 100 -13.08 0.07 -11.01
N GLY A 101 -12.39 0.03 -9.87
CA GLY A 101 -11.08 0.64 -9.71
C GLY A 101 -11.09 2.12 -9.35
N LYS A 102 -12.25 2.74 -9.14
CA LYS A 102 -12.32 4.16 -8.74
C LYS A 102 -11.81 4.38 -7.31
N PRO A 103 -11.03 5.45 -7.06
CA PRO A 103 -10.64 5.81 -5.70
C PRO A 103 -11.85 6.30 -4.91
N VAL A 104 -11.96 5.86 -3.65
CA VAL A 104 -13.02 6.24 -2.72
C VAL A 104 -12.48 6.40 -1.31
N TYR A 105 -13.20 7.14 -0.48
CA TYR A 105 -13.04 7.13 0.96
C TYR A 105 -13.67 5.89 1.58
N PHE A 106 -13.17 5.49 2.76
CA PHE A 106 -13.80 4.51 3.63
C PHE A 106 -14.15 5.15 4.96
N SER A 107 -15.36 4.90 5.45
CA SER A 107 -15.77 5.35 6.77
C SER A 107 -16.47 4.27 7.57
N ASP A 108 -16.48 4.42 8.88
CA ASP A 108 -17.33 3.60 9.73
C ASP A 108 -18.81 4.01 9.62
N TRP A 109 -19.67 3.23 10.25
CA TRP A 109 -21.11 3.47 10.30
C TRP A 109 -21.52 4.80 10.96
N LYS A 110 -20.61 5.49 11.66
CA LYS A 110 -20.80 6.84 12.21
C LYS A 110 -20.19 7.93 11.33
N SER A 111 -19.79 7.60 10.11
CA SER A 111 -19.16 8.51 9.14
C SER A 111 -17.78 9.03 9.55
N ARG A 112 -17.09 8.35 10.46
CA ARG A 112 -15.67 8.64 10.73
C ARG A 112 -14.82 8.02 9.62
N ILE A 113 -14.04 8.84 8.91
CA ILE A 113 -13.17 8.35 7.84
C ILE A 113 -12.05 7.50 8.44
N ILE A 114 -11.86 6.30 7.88
CA ILE A 114 -10.84 5.33 8.28
C ILE A 114 -9.65 5.38 7.34
N GLY A 115 -9.85 5.74 6.08
CA GLY A 115 -8.80 5.77 5.06
C GLY A 115 -9.37 5.94 3.65
N TRP A 116 -8.55 5.63 2.65
CA TRP A 116 -8.95 5.61 1.25
C TRP A 116 -8.36 4.42 0.50
N GLY A 117 -8.90 4.16 -0.67
CA GLY A 117 -8.40 3.13 -1.58
C GLY A 117 -9.33 2.93 -2.77
N PHE A 118 -9.22 1.80 -3.44
CA PHE A 118 -9.97 1.55 -4.67
C PHE A 118 -11.21 0.71 -4.41
N TYR A 119 -12.33 1.13 -4.97
CA TYR A 119 -13.62 0.46 -4.92
C TYR A 119 -13.87 -0.35 -6.19
N ASN A 120 -14.49 -1.51 -6.05
CA ASN A 120 -14.94 -2.30 -7.17
C ASN A 120 -16.34 -2.88 -6.85
N PRO A 121 -17.42 -2.51 -7.57
CA PRO A 121 -18.80 -2.98 -7.31
C PRO A 121 -19.09 -4.43 -7.69
N THR A 122 -18.22 -5.08 -8.48
CA THR A 122 -18.43 -6.47 -8.94
C THR A 122 -17.55 -7.47 -8.18
N SER A 123 -16.40 -7.03 -7.65
CA SER A 123 -15.46 -7.92 -6.94
C SER A 123 -15.92 -8.34 -5.55
N THR A 124 -15.51 -9.53 -5.11
CA THR A 124 -15.63 -9.92 -3.69
C THR A 124 -14.73 -9.05 -2.80
N TYR A 125 -13.59 -8.58 -3.34
CA TYR A 125 -12.70 -7.61 -2.72
C TYR A 125 -13.20 -6.19 -3.02
N ARG A 126 -14.38 -5.90 -2.45
CA ARG A 126 -15.16 -4.69 -2.70
C ARG A 126 -14.35 -3.41 -2.55
N CYS A 127 -13.43 -3.38 -1.58
CA CYS A 127 -12.45 -2.31 -1.50
C CYS A 127 -11.05 -2.84 -1.21
N ARG A 128 -10.06 -2.20 -1.83
CA ARG A 128 -8.63 -2.42 -1.57
C ARG A 128 -8.07 -1.16 -0.93
N VAL A 129 -7.76 -1.24 0.36
CA VAL A 129 -7.28 -0.12 1.18
C VAL A 129 -5.85 0.21 0.80
N MET A 130 -5.59 1.48 0.47
CA MET A 130 -4.27 1.98 0.09
C MET A 130 -3.58 2.66 1.29
N GLU A 131 -4.31 3.56 1.96
CA GLU A 131 -3.79 4.30 3.10
C GLU A 131 -4.86 4.43 4.19
N LEU A 132 -4.48 4.09 5.42
CA LEU A 132 -5.31 4.37 6.58
C LEU A 132 -5.06 5.79 7.05
N ALA A 133 -6.10 6.45 7.55
CA ALA A 133 -6.01 7.79 8.13
C ALA A 133 -5.00 7.85 9.29
N SER A 134 -4.83 6.74 10.02
CA SER A 134 -3.86 6.59 11.10
C SER A 134 -2.40 6.54 10.63
N ASP A 135 -2.15 6.21 9.36
CA ASP A 135 -0.80 6.09 8.81
C ASP A 135 -0.30 7.38 8.14
N SER A 136 -1.14 8.42 8.06
CA SER A 136 -0.78 9.72 7.46
C SER A 136 0.20 10.47 8.39
N PRO A 137 1.49 10.64 8.00
CA PRO A 137 2.54 11.13 8.90
C PRO A 137 2.35 12.57 9.37
N ASP A 138 1.69 13.38 8.55
CA ASP A 138 1.46 14.82 8.70
C ASP A 138 -0.01 15.15 9.00
N GLY A 139 -0.86 14.14 9.13
CA GLY A 139 -2.30 14.33 9.18
C GLY A 139 -2.85 15.00 7.91
N SER A 140 -2.14 14.98 6.77
CA SER A 140 -2.61 15.53 5.47
C SER A 140 -3.93 14.90 5.02
N PHE A 141 -4.18 13.68 5.46
CA PHE A 141 -5.47 13.06 5.23
C PHE A 141 -6.58 13.73 6.06
N ALA A 142 -6.29 14.32 7.22
CA ALA A 142 -7.24 15.03 8.09
C ALA A 142 -7.23 16.55 7.90
N SER A 143 -6.11 17.17 7.49
CA SER A 143 -5.94 18.63 7.42
C SER A 143 -6.76 19.32 6.33
N GLY A 144 -7.28 18.57 5.35
CA GLY A 144 -8.31 19.04 4.43
C GLY A 144 -7.82 19.93 3.28
N ASP A 145 -6.51 20.10 3.13
CA ASP A 145 -5.91 20.77 1.97
C ASP A 145 -5.58 19.73 0.89
N GLY A 146 -6.33 19.79 -0.23
CA GLY A 146 -6.27 18.83 -1.34
C GLY A 146 -7.34 17.74 -1.28
N ASP A 147 -7.69 17.17 -2.44
CA ASP A 147 -8.57 15.99 -2.52
C ASP A 147 -7.72 14.72 -2.46
N PRO A 148 -7.80 13.92 -1.38
CA PRO A 148 -7.11 12.65 -1.29
C PRO A 148 -7.34 11.66 -2.44
N LEU A 149 -8.42 11.81 -3.20
CA LEU A 149 -8.72 10.95 -4.34
C LEU A 149 -8.20 11.50 -5.67
N SER A 150 -7.48 12.64 -5.66
CA SER A 150 -6.93 13.24 -6.88
C SER A 150 -5.89 12.33 -7.54
N SER A 151 -5.78 12.43 -8.87
CA SER A 151 -4.80 11.68 -9.66
C SER A 151 -3.37 11.91 -9.16
N ASP A 152 -3.02 13.16 -8.80
CA ASP A 152 -1.68 13.51 -8.30
C ASP A 152 -1.36 12.81 -6.98
N ARG A 153 -2.36 12.66 -6.09
CA ARG A 153 -2.14 11.97 -4.81
C ARG A 153 -2.05 10.46 -5.01
N VAL A 154 -2.84 9.89 -5.93
CA VAL A 154 -2.70 8.49 -6.32
C VAL A 154 -1.30 8.23 -6.88
N ALA A 155 -0.82 9.06 -7.80
CA ALA A 155 0.53 8.95 -8.37
C ALA A 155 1.61 9.07 -7.28
N SER A 156 1.52 10.07 -6.42
CA SER A 156 2.46 10.29 -5.31
C SER A 156 2.46 9.11 -4.32
N PHE A 157 1.29 8.54 -4.03
CA PHE A 157 1.18 7.37 -3.17
C PHE A 157 1.84 6.14 -3.81
N LEU A 158 1.56 5.87 -5.08
CA LEU A 158 2.13 4.73 -5.81
C LEU A 158 3.65 4.83 -5.87
N ARG A 159 4.20 5.99 -6.24
CA ARG A 159 5.66 6.22 -6.22
C ARG A 159 6.27 5.89 -4.86
N ARG A 160 5.66 6.42 -3.78
CA ARG A 160 6.13 6.18 -2.41
C ARG A 160 6.11 4.70 -2.03
N ARG A 161 5.05 3.98 -2.37
CA ARG A 161 4.91 2.54 -2.06
C ARG A 161 5.87 1.68 -2.86
N ILE A 162 6.07 1.99 -4.14
CA ILE A 162 7.01 1.26 -4.99
C ILE A 162 8.45 1.46 -4.48
N LEU A 163 8.82 2.69 -4.09
CA LEU A 163 10.10 2.96 -3.44
C LEU A 163 10.24 2.17 -2.12
N GLN A 164 9.21 2.16 -1.26
CA GLN A 164 9.23 1.36 -0.03
C GLN A 164 9.42 -0.14 -0.31
N ALA A 165 8.76 -0.67 -1.35
CA ALA A 165 8.91 -2.06 -1.76
C ALA A 165 10.34 -2.35 -2.22
N ARG A 166 10.94 -1.46 -3.02
CA ARG A 166 12.35 -1.53 -3.45
C ARG A 166 13.30 -1.55 -2.26
N GLU A 167 13.17 -0.60 -1.34
CA GLU A 167 14.03 -0.52 -0.15
C GLU A 167 13.88 -1.76 0.75
N ALA A 168 12.68 -2.36 0.83
CA ALA A 168 12.49 -3.62 1.54
C ALA A 168 13.27 -4.80 0.90
N ARG A 169 13.42 -4.82 -0.43
CA ARG A 169 14.23 -5.84 -1.12
C ARG A 169 15.71 -5.61 -0.89
N LYS A 170 16.15 -4.35 -0.96
CA LYS A 170 17.53 -3.98 -0.61
C LYS A 170 17.90 -4.39 0.80
N ALA A 171 17.00 -4.18 1.76
CA ALA A 171 17.22 -4.54 3.15
C ALA A 171 17.47 -6.04 3.37
N ILE A 172 17.02 -6.90 2.45
CA ILE A 172 17.31 -8.35 2.45
C ILE A 172 18.42 -8.75 1.47
N GLY A 173 19.15 -7.79 0.91
CA GLY A 173 20.29 -8.00 0.03
C GLY A 173 19.93 -8.30 -1.42
N LEU A 174 18.77 -7.83 -1.90
CA LEU A 174 18.34 -7.97 -3.30
C LEU A 174 18.33 -6.61 -4.02
N PRO A 175 18.84 -6.53 -5.26
CA PRO A 175 19.64 -7.57 -5.93
C PRO A 175 20.96 -7.79 -5.20
N SER A 176 21.57 -8.97 -5.42
CA SER A 176 22.92 -9.25 -4.92
C SER A 176 23.90 -9.23 -6.09
N ALA A 177 24.94 -8.39 -5.97
CA ALA A 177 25.94 -8.21 -7.00
C ALA A 177 26.48 -9.55 -7.51
N HIS A 178 26.38 -9.75 -8.83
CA HIS A 178 26.83 -10.94 -9.57
C HIS A 178 26.19 -12.29 -9.17
N LYS A 179 25.19 -12.30 -8.27
CA LYS A 179 24.57 -13.55 -7.79
C LYS A 179 23.10 -13.62 -8.11
N THR A 180 22.31 -12.60 -7.77
CA THR A 180 20.87 -12.61 -7.97
C THR A 180 20.38 -11.27 -8.49
N ASN A 181 19.84 -11.26 -9.71
CA ASN A 181 19.16 -10.11 -10.32
C ASN A 181 17.71 -10.43 -10.75
N ALA A 182 17.25 -11.66 -10.50
CA ALA A 182 15.84 -12.04 -10.55
C ALA A 182 15.23 -11.96 -9.15
N TYR A 183 14.18 -11.16 -8.97
CA TYR A 183 13.46 -11.10 -7.68
C TYR A 183 12.08 -10.45 -7.83
N ARG A 184 11.21 -10.69 -6.85
CA ARG A 184 9.93 -9.97 -6.76
C ARG A 184 10.12 -8.58 -6.20
N LEU A 185 9.94 -7.55 -7.01
CA LEU A 185 9.98 -6.14 -6.60
C LEU A 185 8.72 -5.73 -5.82
N ILE A 186 7.53 -6.13 -6.29
CA ILE A 186 6.25 -5.85 -5.64
C ILE A 186 5.47 -7.14 -5.43
N ASN A 187 5.05 -7.39 -4.20
CA ASN A 187 4.34 -8.58 -3.74
C ASN A 187 2.92 -8.26 -3.28
N SER A 188 2.16 -7.56 -4.13
CA SER A 188 0.72 -7.34 -3.97
C SER A 188 0.32 -6.82 -2.58
N GLU A 189 -0.56 -7.52 -1.85
CA GLU A 189 -0.96 -7.17 -0.48
C GLU A 189 0.24 -7.05 0.47
N GLY A 190 1.31 -7.82 0.26
CA GLY A 190 2.53 -7.77 1.08
C GLY A 190 3.22 -6.41 1.04
N ASP A 191 3.04 -5.64 -0.05
CA ASP A 191 3.56 -4.28 -0.21
C ASP A 191 2.44 -3.22 -0.22
N SER A 192 1.26 -3.57 0.28
CA SER A 192 0.08 -2.68 0.30
C SER A 192 -0.40 -2.21 -1.10
N LEU A 193 -0.10 -2.97 -2.14
CA LEU A 193 -0.52 -2.72 -3.54
C LEU A 193 -1.30 -3.93 -4.07
N SER A 194 -2.36 -4.29 -3.34
CA SER A 194 -3.19 -5.47 -3.63
C SER A 194 -3.66 -5.52 -5.10
N GLY A 195 -3.41 -6.63 -5.77
CA GLY A 195 -3.68 -6.83 -7.19
C GLY A 195 -2.54 -6.46 -8.16
N LEU A 196 -1.46 -5.82 -7.68
CA LEU A 196 -0.25 -5.52 -8.45
C LEU A 196 0.90 -6.41 -8.00
N VAL A 197 1.48 -7.19 -8.92
CA VAL A 197 2.74 -7.91 -8.71
C VAL A 197 3.73 -7.41 -9.75
N VAL A 198 4.99 -7.23 -9.34
CA VAL A 198 6.08 -6.87 -10.25
C VAL A 198 7.28 -7.73 -9.91
N ASP A 199 7.70 -8.53 -10.88
CA ASP A 199 8.97 -9.26 -10.83
C ASP A 199 10.01 -8.49 -11.64
N ARG A 200 11.25 -8.41 -11.15
CA ARG A 200 12.39 -7.81 -11.83
C ARG A 200 13.31 -8.92 -12.31
N PHE A 201 13.66 -8.88 -13.58
CA PHE A 201 14.55 -9.81 -14.27
C PHE A 201 15.68 -9.00 -14.92
N GLY A 202 16.77 -8.81 -14.19
CA GLY A 202 17.82 -7.91 -14.64
C GLY A 202 17.29 -6.49 -14.86
N THR A 203 17.27 -6.04 -16.11
CA THR A 203 16.78 -4.73 -16.54
C THR A 203 15.30 -4.75 -16.97
N ASP A 204 14.63 -5.89 -16.93
CA ASP A 204 13.21 -6.01 -17.31
C ASP A 204 12.30 -6.04 -16.07
N LEU A 205 11.20 -5.29 -16.10
CA LEU A 205 10.13 -5.38 -15.10
C LEU A 205 8.93 -6.11 -15.70
N VAL A 206 8.45 -7.16 -15.05
CA VAL A 206 7.25 -7.91 -15.45
C VAL A 206 6.12 -7.64 -14.48
N VAL A 207 5.13 -6.88 -14.94
CA VAL A 207 3.92 -6.55 -14.19
C VAL A 207 2.88 -7.66 -14.41
N GLN A 208 2.30 -8.15 -13.33
CA GLN A 208 1.04 -8.89 -13.35
C GLN A 208 -0.06 -8.05 -12.73
N SER A 209 -1.04 -7.72 -13.54
CA SER A 209 -2.23 -6.99 -13.13
C SER A 209 -3.40 -7.96 -12.94
N SER A 210 -3.93 -7.99 -11.72
CA SER A 210 -5.01 -8.90 -11.30
C SER A 210 -6.16 -8.16 -10.60
N SER A 211 -6.27 -6.85 -10.80
CA SER A 211 -7.36 -6.05 -10.22
C SER A 211 -7.73 -4.88 -11.11
N ALA A 212 -8.99 -4.47 -11.05
CA ALA A 212 -9.51 -3.40 -11.90
C ALA A 212 -8.77 -2.07 -11.72
N TRP A 213 -8.33 -1.75 -10.49
CA TRP A 213 -7.67 -0.47 -10.24
C TRP A 213 -6.31 -0.38 -10.93
N VAL A 214 -5.56 -1.49 -10.97
CA VAL A 214 -4.23 -1.55 -11.63
C VAL A 214 -4.38 -1.28 -13.12
N GLU A 215 -5.39 -1.90 -13.77
CA GLU A 215 -5.69 -1.62 -15.18
C GLU A 215 -6.13 -0.17 -15.41
N SER A 216 -7.08 0.33 -14.59
CA SER A 216 -7.59 1.70 -14.74
C SER A 216 -6.57 2.80 -14.46
N HIS A 217 -5.47 2.48 -13.78
CA HIS A 217 -4.36 3.39 -13.47
C HIS A 217 -3.05 2.92 -14.12
N LYS A 218 -3.11 2.14 -15.20
CA LYS A 218 -1.94 1.56 -15.89
C LYS A 218 -0.86 2.60 -16.16
N ASP A 219 -1.22 3.74 -16.75
CA ASP A 219 -0.24 4.80 -17.09
C ASP A 219 0.48 5.35 -15.85
N VAL A 220 -0.25 5.52 -14.74
CA VAL A 220 0.31 5.99 -13.47
C VAL A 220 1.25 4.95 -12.87
N VAL A 221 0.90 3.66 -12.95
CA VAL A 221 1.74 2.55 -12.50
C VAL A 221 3.01 2.45 -13.35
N LEU A 222 2.89 2.54 -14.68
CA LEU A 222 4.02 2.52 -15.61
C LEU A 222 5.00 3.66 -15.33
N ALA A 223 4.50 4.89 -15.19
CA ALA A 223 5.32 6.06 -14.87
C ALA A 223 6.03 5.89 -13.52
N ALA A 224 5.31 5.47 -12.47
CA ALA A 224 5.88 5.30 -11.15
C ALA A 224 6.95 4.18 -11.09
N LEU A 225 6.76 3.10 -11.85
CA LEU A 225 7.77 2.04 -12.01
C LEU A 225 9.02 2.57 -12.71
N ALA A 226 8.86 3.27 -13.84
CA ALA A 226 9.96 3.83 -14.61
C ALA A 226 10.82 4.80 -13.79
N GLU A 227 10.19 5.68 -13.00
CA GLU A 227 10.87 6.56 -12.05
C GLU A 227 11.64 5.75 -10.99
N SER A 228 10.96 4.84 -10.29
CA SER A 228 11.54 4.13 -9.16
C SER A 228 12.69 3.18 -9.51
N ALA A 229 12.72 2.66 -10.73
CA ALA A 229 13.68 1.66 -11.17
C ALA A 229 14.90 2.27 -11.90
N GLY A 230 14.99 3.60 -11.97
CA GLY A 230 16.18 4.34 -12.44
C GLY A 230 16.88 5.18 -11.36
N ASP A 231 16.20 5.49 -10.25
CA ASP A 231 16.67 6.43 -9.21
C ASP A 231 17.69 5.81 -8.21
N ASP A 232 18.43 4.77 -8.60
CA ASP A 232 19.36 4.09 -7.68
C ASP A 232 20.82 4.22 -8.09
N PRO A 233 21.61 5.05 -7.39
CA PRO A 233 23.03 5.25 -7.70
C PRO A 233 23.87 3.99 -7.53
N GLU A 234 23.44 3.04 -6.70
CA GLU A 234 24.16 1.78 -6.46
C GLU A 234 23.90 0.73 -7.57
N GLU A 235 22.93 1.00 -8.45
CA GLU A 235 22.49 0.11 -9.53
C GLU A 235 22.54 0.81 -10.91
N GLU A 236 23.45 1.77 -11.11
CA GLU A 236 23.49 2.60 -12.34
C GLU A 236 23.61 1.77 -13.64
N ASP A 237 24.38 0.68 -13.62
CA ASP A 237 24.50 -0.29 -14.74
C ASP A 237 23.36 -1.33 -14.80
N ALA A 238 22.35 -1.22 -13.95
CA ALA A 238 21.24 -2.17 -13.82
C ALA A 238 19.85 -1.50 -13.85
N ALA A 239 19.77 -0.22 -14.21
CA ALA A 239 18.51 0.51 -14.33
C ALA A 239 17.52 -0.23 -15.25
N ALA A 240 16.24 -0.28 -14.87
CA ALA A 240 15.27 -0.99 -15.69
C ALA A 240 15.11 -0.34 -17.07
N GLU A 241 15.13 -1.13 -18.14
CA GLU A 241 15.02 -0.69 -19.53
C GLU A 241 13.63 -0.93 -20.10
N THR A 242 12.95 -1.99 -19.65
CA THR A 242 11.64 -2.37 -20.17
C THR A 242 10.63 -2.65 -19.07
N ILE A 243 9.35 -2.51 -19.42
CA ILE A 243 8.23 -2.97 -18.61
C ILE A 243 7.36 -3.86 -19.49
N ALA A 244 7.27 -5.14 -19.16
CA ALA A 244 6.32 -6.07 -19.71
C ALA A 244 5.04 -6.07 -18.86
N TRP A 245 3.93 -5.64 -19.44
CA TRP A 245 2.62 -5.62 -18.80
C TRP A 245 1.81 -6.86 -19.15
N ARG A 246 1.30 -7.55 -18.12
CA ARG A 246 0.50 -8.75 -18.27
C ARG A 246 -0.77 -8.67 -17.45
N SER A 247 -1.88 -8.80 -18.15
CA SER A 247 -3.19 -8.75 -17.53
C SER A 247 -3.74 -10.17 -17.31
N ASP A 248 -4.13 -10.49 -16.08
CA ASP A 248 -4.81 -11.76 -15.79
C ASP A 248 -6.29 -11.63 -16.16
N ALA A 249 -6.61 -11.88 -17.43
CA ALA A 249 -7.96 -11.78 -17.95
C ALA A 249 -8.98 -12.64 -17.18
N GLY A 250 -8.55 -13.78 -16.63
CA GLY A 250 -9.41 -14.68 -15.85
C GLY A 250 -9.83 -14.07 -14.52
N ILE A 251 -8.91 -13.41 -13.82
CA ILE A 251 -9.20 -12.67 -12.59
C ILE A 251 -9.93 -11.35 -12.90
N LEU A 252 -9.48 -10.60 -13.91
CA LEU A 252 -10.06 -9.31 -14.26
C LEU A 252 -11.52 -9.41 -14.69
N LYS A 253 -11.90 -10.51 -15.34
CA LYS A 253 -13.32 -10.81 -15.61
C LYS A 253 -14.16 -10.88 -14.33
N LYS A 254 -13.62 -11.41 -13.22
CA LYS A 254 -14.28 -11.43 -11.90
C LYS A 254 -14.26 -10.06 -11.21
N GLU A 255 -13.37 -9.17 -11.63
CA GLU A 255 -13.30 -7.76 -11.23
C GLU A 255 -14.19 -6.87 -12.12
N GLY A 256 -14.97 -7.45 -13.05
CA GLY A 256 -15.86 -6.72 -13.95
C GLY A 256 -15.13 -5.90 -15.03
N VAL A 257 -13.88 -6.25 -15.32
CA VAL A 257 -13.08 -5.62 -16.38
C VAL A 257 -12.80 -6.68 -17.44
N GLU A 258 -13.21 -6.40 -18.67
CA GLU A 258 -12.81 -7.20 -19.82
C GLU A 258 -11.55 -6.60 -20.42
N VAL A 259 -10.50 -7.40 -20.45
CA VAL A 259 -9.26 -7.10 -21.15
C VAL A 259 -9.02 -8.22 -22.15
N GLU A 260 -8.50 -7.88 -23.32
CA GLU A 260 -7.89 -8.90 -24.17
C GLU A 260 -6.70 -9.48 -23.39
N SER A 261 -6.57 -10.80 -23.32
CA SER A 261 -5.43 -11.45 -22.67
C SER A 261 -4.17 -11.04 -23.44
N GLY A 262 -3.45 -10.06 -22.93
CA GLY A 262 -2.36 -9.40 -23.64
C GLY A 262 -1.04 -9.43 -22.87
N PHE A 263 0.03 -9.50 -23.64
CA PHE A 263 1.37 -9.11 -23.23
C PHE A 263 1.67 -7.82 -23.97
N GLU A 264 1.95 -6.75 -23.24
CA GLU A 264 2.34 -5.46 -23.81
C GLU A 264 3.76 -5.15 -23.35
N LEU A 265 4.63 -4.72 -24.25
CA LEU A 265 6.00 -4.36 -23.93
C LEU A 265 6.18 -2.85 -24.05
N TYR A 266 6.79 -2.26 -23.04
CA TYR A 266 7.08 -0.85 -22.98
C TYR A 266 8.57 -0.62 -22.79
N LYS A 267 9.11 0.40 -23.44
CA LYS A 267 10.48 0.87 -23.25
C LYS A 267 10.49 2.07 -22.31
N ILE A 268 11.42 2.07 -21.36
CA ILE A 268 11.69 3.21 -20.50
C ILE A 268 12.69 4.12 -21.20
N GLU A 269 12.31 5.37 -21.41
CA GLU A 269 13.13 6.41 -22.03
C GLU A 269 13.60 7.40 -20.96
N ARG A 270 14.92 7.49 -20.77
CA ARG A 270 15.55 8.42 -19.83
C ARG A 270 16.16 9.57 -20.61
N ASN A 271 15.69 10.79 -20.33
CA ASN A 271 16.26 12.00 -20.92
C ASN A 271 17.48 12.41 -20.08
N GLY A 272 18.63 12.61 -20.73
CA GLY A 272 19.90 12.96 -20.05
C GLY A 272 19.94 14.37 -19.42
N ASP A 273 18.81 15.07 -19.38
CA ASP A 273 18.63 16.41 -18.83
C ASP A 273 18.08 16.41 -17.39
N GLY A 274 17.88 15.23 -16.80
CA GLY A 274 17.33 15.09 -15.45
C GLY A 274 15.81 15.18 -15.39
N ALA A 275 15.10 15.17 -16.53
CA ALA A 275 13.66 15.00 -16.56
C ALA A 275 13.25 13.59 -16.09
N ALA A 276 12.01 13.47 -15.59
CA ALA A 276 11.45 12.18 -15.23
C ALA A 276 11.40 11.23 -16.46
N PRO A 277 11.71 9.94 -16.28
CA PRO A 277 11.64 8.98 -17.37
C PRO A 277 10.22 8.87 -17.94
N THR A 278 10.13 8.66 -19.25
CA THR A 278 8.88 8.39 -19.95
C THR A 278 8.80 6.93 -20.35
N VAL A 279 7.58 6.46 -20.58
CA VAL A 279 7.32 5.08 -21.00
C VAL A 279 6.60 5.12 -22.35
N ALA A 280 7.17 4.45 -23.34
CA ALA A 280 6.59 4.35 -24.67
C ALA A 280 6.34 2.87 -25.01
N PRO A 281 5.25 2.53 -25.72
CA PRO A 281 5.10 1.19 -26.28
C PRO A 281 6.34 0.84 -27.08
N ALA A 282 6.98 -0.28 -26.77
CA ALA A 282 8.02 -0.79 -27.63
C ALA A 282 7.32 -1.17 -28.96
N PRO A 283 7.89 -0.81 -30.13
CA PRO A 283 7.39 -1.39 -31.39
C PRO A 283 7.34 -2.90 -31.20
N GLU A 284 6.36 -3.62 -31.76
CA GLU A 284 6.32 -5.09 -31.72
C GLU A 284 7.68 -5.63 -32.21
N ALA A 285 8.61 -5.84 -31.27
CA ALA A 285 10.02 -5.79 -31.59
C ALA A 285 10.44 -7.19 -32.02
N GLY A 286 10.89 -7.31 -33.26
CA GLY A 286 11.80 -8.32 -33.77
C GLY A 286 11.85 -9.66 -33.04
N GLY A 287 11.07 -10.63 -33.54
CA GLY A 287 11.30 -12.06 -33.25
C GLY A 287 11.24 -12.47 -31.77
N PRO A 288 11.42 -13.76 -31.46
CA PRO A 288 11.35 -14.28 -30.10
C PRO A 288 12.50 -13.82 -29.17
N GLU A 289 13.58 -13.26 -29.71
CA GLU A 289 14.77 -12.85 -28.93
C GLU A 289 14.56 -11.55 -28.14
N SER A 290 13.64 -10.68 -28.56
CA SER A 290 13.31 -9.43 -27.85
C SER A 290 12.53 -9.64 -26.55
N MET A 291 12.08 -10.88 -26.29
CA MET A 291 11.27 -11.27 -25.13
C MET A 291 12.02 -12.20 -24.17
N GLU A 292 13.31 -12.42 -24.40
CA GLU A 292 14.16 -13.25 -23.53
C GLU A 292 15.07 -12.36 -22.67
N SER A 293 15.01 -12.55 -21.36
CA SER A 293 15.87 -11.90 -20.38
C SER A 293 16.82 -12.93 -19.77
N LEU A 294 18.12 -12.63 -19.73
CA LEU A 294 19.12 -13.48 -19.09
C LEU A 294 19.28 -13.06 -17.63
N VAL A 295 18.82 -13.91 -16.72
CA VAL A 295 18.85 -13.62 -15.28
C VAL A 295 19.86 -14.49 -14.55
N LEU A 296 20.32 -13.98 -13.42
CA LEU A 296 21.14 -14.64 -12.44
C LEU A 296 20.31 -14.91 -11.19
N GLU A 297 20.37 -16.14 -10.69
CA GLU A 297 19.91 -16.48 -9.36
C GLU A 297 20.90 -17.40 -8.67
N ASN A 298 21.41 -16.94 -7.52
CA ASN A 298 22.47 -17.60 -6.76
C ASN A 298 23.69 -18.01 -7.62
N GLY A 299 24.03 -17.19 -8.62
CA GLY A 299 25.13 -17.39 -9.55
C GLY A 299 24.84 -18.32 -10.73
N ALA A 300 23.66 -18.96 -10.79
CA ALA A 300 23.20 -19.72 -11.94
C ALA A 300 22.52 -18.79 -12.96
N ARG A 301 22.71 -19.06 -14.26
CA ARG A 301 22.10 -18.27 -15.35
C ARG A 301 20.87 -18.97 -15.90
N PHE A 302 19.81 -18.21 -16.11
CA PHE A 302 18.55 -18.68 -16.69
C PHE A 302 18.11 -17.75 -17.81
N ALA A 303 17.65 -18.34 -18.92
CA ALA A 303 16.93 -17.62 -19.96
C ALA A 303 15.44 -17.58 -19.59
N VAL A 304 14.89 -16.39 -19.43
CA VAL A 304 13.50 -16.16 -19.00
C VAL A 304 12.73 -15.52 -20.13
N ARG A 305 11.65 -16.15 -20.57
CA ARG A 305 10.73 -15.53 -21.52
C ARG A 305 9.66 -14.73 -20.79
N LEU A 306 9.58 -13.45 -21.10
CA LEU A 306 8.68 -12.51 -20.44
C LEU A 306 7.19 -12.78 -20.78
N ASP A 307 6.92 -13.42 -21.92
CA ASP A 307 5.58 -13.68 -22.46
C ASP A 307 4.97 -15.05 -22.07
N MET A 308 5.77 -15.99 -21.52
CA MET A 308 5.30 -17.31 -21.08
C MET A 308 4.47 -17.24 -19.79
N GLN A 309 3.54 -18.17 -19.52
CA GLN A 309 2.61 -18.11 -18.37
C GLN A 309 3.25 -17.69 -17.01
N LYS A 310 2.47 -16.97 -16.18
CA LYS A 310 2.85 -16.30 -14.92
C LYS A 310 3.75 -15.09 -15.13
N THR A 311 4.97 -15.07 -14.60
CA THR A 311 5.97 -14.03 -14.89
C THR A 311 7.10 -14.56 -15.76
N GLY A 312 7.03 -15.82 -16.21
CA GLY A 312 8.09 -16.49 -16.98
C GLY A 312 9.11 -17.23 -16.10
N PHE A 313 9.32 -16.81 -14.86
CA PHE A 313 10.26 -17.43 -13.91
C PHE A 313 9.77 -17.26 -12.46
N TYR A 314 9.97 -18.27 -11.61
CA TYR A 314 9.53 -18.22 -10.21
C TYR A 314 10.69 -17.75 -9.32
N CYS A 315 10.68 -16.46 -9.01
CA CYS A 315 11.51 -15.87 -7.96
C CYS A 315 11.06 -16.30 -6.55
#